data_AF-A0A7T7AMK9-F1
#
_entry.id   AF-A0A7T7AMK9-F1
#
_cell.length_a   1.000
_cell.length_b   1.000
_cell.length_c   1.000
_cell.angle_alpha   90.00
_cell.angle_beta   90.00
_cell.angle_gamma   90.00
#
_symmetry.space_group_name_H-M   'P 1'
#
loop_
_entity.id
_entity.type
_entity.pdbx_description
1 polymer ?
#
loop_
_entity_poly.entity_id
_entity_poly.type
_entity_poly.pdbx_seq_one_letter_code
_entity_poly.pdbx_strand_id
1 'polypeptide(L)'
;MVNLVEKIIKEKDISKAHIVVESYKPLLISAIKKFYNKHNLFEELLQEGVLEICEAILDFDESKNIPFSGYLKSRIYYFYLGKNNIKDDYISLDKEIEGEENISLIDLITDSTNIEEDYSIKERNQILYYGLNKLTENQKNIIVDFYFKDMSLKEIASKYGKSYRTIVNTKTNGLKSLKKTLINNGNF
;
A
#
# COMPACT_ATOMS: atom_id res chain seq x y z
N MET A 1 -45.18 19.70 1.98
CA MET A 1 -43.84 19.07 1.92
C MET A 1 -42.73 20.07 1.64
N VAL A 2 -42.84 20.95 0.64
CA VAL A 2 -41.82 21.96 0.27
C VAL A 2 -41.35 22.81 1.48
N ASN A 3 -42.30 23.41 2.22
CA ASN A 3 -41.98 24.25 3.39
C ASN A 3 -41.29 23.49 4.55
N LEU A 4 -41.47 22.16 4.63
CA LEU A 4 -40.85 21.34 5.69
C LEU A 4 -39.39 21.03 5.36
N VAL A 5 -39.09 20.73 4.10
CA VAL A 5 -37.72 20.49 3.62
C VAL A 5 -36.86 21.74 3.77
N GLU A 6 -37.39 22.90 3.37
CA GLU A 6 -36.69 24.19 3.53
C GLU A 6 -36.39 24.49 5.00
N LYS A 7 -37.34 24.23 5.90
CA LYS A 7 -37.15 24.40 7.34
C LYS A 7 -36.03 23.51 7.87
N ILE A 8 -36.01 22.23 7.51
CA ILE A 8 -34.98 21.28 7.96
C ILE A 8 -33.60 21.71 7.48
N ILE A 9 -33.48 22.16 6.23
CA ILE A 9 -32.22 22.65 5.66
C ILE A 9 -31.74 23.88 6.41
N LYS A 10 -32.63 24.84 6.66
CA LYS A 10 -32.33 26.08 7.35
C LYS A 10 -31.89 25.87 8.80
N GLU A 11 -32.59 24.99 9.51
CA GLU A 11 -32.27 24.65 10.91
C GLU A 11 -31.10 23.66 11.02
N LYS A 12 -30.61 23.13 9.88
CA LYS A 12 -29.58 22.06 9.82
C LYS A 12 -29.93 20.87 10.72
N ASP A 13 -31.22 20.53 10.80
CA ASP A 13 -31.76 19.49 11.68
C ASP A 13 -31.55 18.09 11.07
N ILE A 14 -30.38 17.52 11.36
CA ILE A 14 -30.00 16.19 10.87
C ILE A 14 -30.90 15.06 11.39
N SER A 15 -31.52 15.22 12.57
CA SER A 15 -32.47 14.23 13.08
C SER A 15 -33.67 14.04 12.16
N LYS A 16 -33.97 15.01 11.28
CA LYS A 16 -35.02 14.94 10.26
C LYS A 16 -34.49 14.84 8.83
N ALA A 17 -33.20 14.60 8.62
CA ALA A 17 -32.58 14.53 7.29
C ALA A 17 -33.23 13.49 6.37
N HIS A 18 -33.78 12.40 6.91
CA HIS A 18 -34.49 11.37 6.15
C HIS A 18 -35.60 11.92 5.24
N ILE A 19 -36.28 13.01 5.64
CA ILE A 19 -37.34 13.66 4.85
C ILE A 19 -36.75 14.34 3.60
N VAL A 20 -35.59 14.98 3.75
CA VAL A 20 -34.86 15.61 2.66
C VAL A 20 -34.32 14.54 1.72
N VAL A 21 -33.71 13.48 2.29
CA VAL A 21 -33.18 12.34 1.54
C VAL A 21 -34.25 11.70 0.66
N GLU A 22 -35.42 11.35 1.21
CA GLU A 22 -36.50 10.74 0.41
C GLU A 22 -37.00 11.67 -0.70
N SER A 23 -37.03 12.99 -0.46
CA SER A 23 -37.42 13.97 -1.47
C SER A 23 -36.44 14.06 -2.65
N TYR A 24 -35.14 13.83 -2.40
CA TYR A 24 -34.07 13.91 -3.40
C TYR A 24 -33.54 12.54 -3.85
N LYS A 25 -34.06 11.43 -3.34
CA LYS A 25 -33.69 10.08 -3.76
C LYS A 25 -33.78 9.84 -5.27
N PRO A 26 -34.81 10.35 -6.01
CA PRO A 26 -34.83 10.25 -7.47
C PRO A 26 -33.62 10.91 -8.15
N LEU A 27 -33.10 12.01 -7.59
CA LEU A 27 -31.90 12.68 -8.10
C LEU A 27 -30.67 11.78 -7.93
N LEU A 28 -30.48 11.14 -6.76
CA LEU A 28 -29.39 10.18 -6.54
C LEU A 28 -29.44 9.05 -7.57
N ILE A 29 -30.61 8.41 -7.73
CA ILE A 29 -30.79 7.31 -8.68
C ILE A 29 -30.47 7.77 -10.11
N SER A 30 -30.91 8.96 -10.50
CA SER A 30 -30.61 9.51 -11.83
C SER A 30 -29.12 9.80 -12.04
N ALA A 31 -28.43 10.29 -11.02
CA ALA A 31 -27.01 10.58 -11.08
C ALA A 31 -26.17 9.30 -11.11
N ILE A 32 -26.50 8.32 -10.26
CA ILE A 32 -25.89 6.99 -10.27
C ILE A 32 -26.05 6.38 -11.66
N LYS A 33 -27.27 6.27 -12.20
CA LYS A 33 -27.47 5.69 -13.55
C LYS A 33 -26.72 6.42 -14.66
N LYS A 34 -26.53 7.73 -14.52
CA LYS A 34 -25.83 8.56 -15.51
C LYS A 34 -24.32 8.33 -15.50
N PHE A 35 -23.74 8.24 -14.31
CA PHE A 35 -22.28 8.16 -14.15
C PHE A 35 -21.80 6.72 -13.97
N TYR A 36 -22.61 5.87 -13.37
CA TYR A 36 -22.36 4.46 -13.06
C TYR A 36 -23.34 3.52 -13.75
N ASN A 37 -22.80 2.59 -14.54
CA ASN A 37 -23.58 1.52 -15.19
C ASN A 37 -23.23 0.13 -14.66
N LYS A 38 -22.96 0.02 -13.35
CA LYS A 38 -22.61 -1.24 -12.69
C LYS A 38 -23.66 -1.59 -11.63
N HIS A 39 -24.38 -2.69 -11.84
CA HIS A 39 -25.49 -3.10 -10.98
C HIS A 39 -25.06 -3.50 -9.56
N ASN A 40 -23.85 -4.05 -9.41
CA ASN A 40 -23.34 -4.58 -8.14
C ASN A 40 -23.05 -3.50 -7.08
N LEU A 41 -22.78 -2.26 -7.49
CA LEU A 41 -22.45 -1.15 -6.58
C LEU A 41 -23.62 -0.19 -6.32
N PHE A 42 -24.81 -0.48 -6.87
CA PHE A 42 -25.91 0.48 -6.85
C PHE A 42 -26.37 0.84 -5.43
N GLU A 43 -26.50 -0.14 -4.54
CA GLU A 43 -26.95 0.10 -3.15
C GLU A 43 -25.90 0.87 -2.35
N GLU A 44 -24.62 0.53 -2.52
CA GLU A 44 -23.50 1.23 -1.88
C GLU A 44 -23.44 2.70 -2.34
N LEU A 45 -23.44 2.93 -3.65
CA LEU A 45 -23.46 4.28 -4.23
C LEU A 45 -24.69 5.08 -3.76
N LEU A 46 -25.84 4.42 -3.59
CA LEU A 46 -27.04 5.07 -3.07
C LEU A 46 -26.84 5.51 -1.61
N GLN A 47 -26.30 4.65 -0.75
CA GLN A 47 -26.03 4.97 0.65
C GLN A 47 -25.01 6.09 0.80
N GLU A 48 -23.95 6.08 0.00
CA GLU A 48 -22.97 7.17 -0.04
C GLU A 48 -23.62 8.49 -0.50
N GLY A 49 -24.52 8.45 -1.48
CA GLY A 49 -25.28 9.62 -1.90
C GLY A 49 -26.23 10.16 -0.82
N VAL A 50 -26.78 9.28 0.01
CA VAL A 50 -27.58 9.69 1.18
C VAL A 50 -26.71 10.47 2.17
N LEU A 51 -25.50 9.99 2.44
CA LEU A 51 -24.54 10.70 3.30
C LEU A 51 -24.18 12.08 2.70
N GLU A 52 -23.94 12.14 1.40
CA GLU A 52 -23.64 13.39 0.69
C GLU A 52 -24.79 14.41 0.79
N ILE A 53 -26.05 13.97 0.80
CA ILE A 53 -27.21 14.85 1.08
C ILE A 53 -27.16 15.38 2.51
N CYS A 54 -26.85 14.54 3.49
CA CYS A 54 -26.72 14.97 4.89
C CYS A 54 -25.62 16.02 5.06
N GLU A 55 -24.46 15.82 4.45
CA GLU A 55 -23.38 16.81 4.43
C GLU A 55 -23.78 18.08 3.70
N ALA A 56 -24.48 17.96 2.57
CA ALA A 56 -25.00 19.11 1.84
C ALA A 56 -25.95 19.96 2.69
N ILE A 57 -26.78 19.36 3.54
CA ILE A 57 -27.62 20.10 4.50
C ILE A 57 -26.76 20.91 5.47
N LEU A 58 -25.71 20.30 6.03
CA LEU A 58 -24.81 20.97 6.99
C LEU A 58 -24.00 22.10 6.35
N ASP A 59 -23.54 21.90 5.13
CA ASP A 59 -22.66 22.84 4.43
C ASP A 59 -23.41 23.94 3.68
N PHE A 60 -24.73 23.81 3.54
CA PHE A 60 -25.51 24.79 2.79
C PHE A 60 -25.42 26.17 3.43
N ASP A 61 -25.23 27.15 2.57
CA ASP A 61 -25.04 28.55 2.92
C ASP A 61 -26.10 29.39 2.20
N GLU A 62 -27.12 29.79 2.97
CA GLU A 62 -28.24 30.60 2.48
C GLU A 62 -27.80 31.98 1.99
N SER A 63 -26.67 32.50 2.47
CA SER A 63 -26.19 33.84 2.09
C SER A 63 -25.84 33.94 0.60
N LYS A 64 -25.58 32.79 -0.05
CA LYS A 64 -25.28 32.71 -1.48
C LYS A 64 -26.50 32.91 -2.39
N ASN A 65 -27.71 32.96 -1.82
CA ASN A 65 -28.97 33.19 -2.54
C ASN A 65 -29.20 32.22 -3.73
N ILE A 66 -28.75 30.97 -3.58
CA ILE A 66 -28.95 29.89 -4.55
C ILE A 66 -29.90 28.86 -3.94
N PRO A 67 -30.91 28.36 -4.68
CA PRO A 67 -31.78 27.31 -4.17
C PRO A 67 -31.01 26.04 -3.83
N PHE A 68 -31.33 25.42 -2.69
CA PHE A 68 -30.70 24.18 -2.25
C PHE A 68 -30.75 23.08 -3.32
N SER A 69 -31.85 22.98 -4.07
CA SER A 69 -32.00 21.99 -5.16
C SER A 69 -30.93 22.13 -6.26
N GLY A 70 -30.59 23.36 -6.64
CA GLY A 70 -29.56 23.65 -7.64
C GLY A 70 -28.16 23.35 -7.10
N TYR A 71 -27.89 23.76 -5.86
CA TYR A 71 -26.66 23.46 -5.15
C TYR A 71 -26.44 21.94 -5.02
N LEU A 72 -27.44 21.23 -4.51
CA LEU A 72 -27.39 19.78 -4.29
C LEU A 72 -27.22 19.02 -5.60
N LYS A 73 -27.93 19.42 -6.67
CA LYS A 73 -27.77 18.80 -7.99
C LYS A 73 -26.32 18.85 -8.47
N SER A 74 -25.69 20.01 -8.40
CA SER A 74 -24.28 20.17 -8.79
C SER A 74 -23.37 19.31 -7.91
N ARG A 75 -23.54 19.36 -6.59
CA ARG A 75 -22.75 18.60 -5.63
C ARG A 75 -22.83 17.08 -5.88
N ILE A 76 -24.05 16.54 -5.98
CA ILE A 76 -24.29 15.12 -6.29
C ILE A 76 -23.70 14.71 -7.64
N TYR A 77 -23.79 15.56 -8.67
CA TYR A 77 -23.24 15.24 -9.98
C TYR A 77 -21.71 15.16 -9.94
N TYR A 78 -21.03 16.11 -9.28
CA TYR A 78 -19.57 16.07 -9.14
C TYR A 78 -19.11 14.94 -8.23
N PHE A 79 -19.86 14.64 -7.17
CA PHE A 79 -19.61 13.50 -6.29
C PHE A 79 -19.53 12.18 -7.08
N TYR A 80 -20.57 11.84 -7.83
CA TYR A 80 -20.58 10.59 -8.60
C TYR A 80 -19.64 10.64 -9.82
N LEU A 81 -19.49 11.78 -10.49
CA LEU A 81 -18.52 11.93 -11.57
C LEU A 81 -17.09 11.67 -11.08
N GLY A 82 -16.72 12.17 -9.91
CA GLY A 82 -15.40 11.96 -9.32
C GLY A 82 -15.13 10.51 -8.97
N LYS A 83 -16.17 9.78 -8.54
CA LYS A 83 -16.04 8.37 -8.18
C LYS A 83 -15.81 7.46 -9.42
N ASN A 84 -16.23 7.84 -10.63
CA ASN A 84 -15.98 7.05 -11.86
C ASN A 84 -14.50 6.77 -12.14
N ASN A 85 -13.59 7.51 -11.50
CA ASN A 85 -12.15 7.28 -11.59
C ASN A 85 -11.65 6.16 -10.67
N ILE A 86 -12.50 5.64 -9.77
CA ILE A 86 -12.24 4.43 -9.00
C ILE A 86 -12.46 3.27 -9.97
N LYS A 87 -11.39 2.92 -10.69
CA LYS A 87 -11.37 1.69 -11.46
C LYS A 87 -11.46 0.54 -10.47
N ASP A 88 -12.43 -0.34 -10.67
CA ASP A 88 -12.38 -1.69 -10.11
C ASP A 88 -11.21 -2.42 -10.81
N ASP A 89 -9.97 -2.10 -10.43
CA ASP A 89 -8.76 -2.77 -10.93
C ASP A 89 -8.50 -4.07 -10.14
N TYR A 90 -9.57 -4.76 -9.73
CA TYR A 90 -9.48 -6.05 -9.07
C TYR A 90 -10.26 -7.09 -9.88
N ILE A 91 -9.64 -8.25 -10.03
CA ILE A 91 -10.25 -9.42 -10.66
C ILE A 91 -10.36 -10.47 -9.56
N SER A 92 -11.53 -11.11 -9.46
CA SER A 92 -11.70 -12.22 -8.51
C SER A 92 -10.71 -13.32 -8.85
N LEU A 93 -9.98 -13.81 -7.84
CA LEU A 93 -9.06 -14.92 -8.00
C LEU A 93 -9.79 -16.24 -8.31
N ASP A 94 -11.05 -16.35 -7.87
CA ASP A 94 -11.95 -17.45 -8.18
C ASP A 94 -12.60 -17.31 -9.58
N LYS A 95 -12.24 -16.29 -10.35
CA LYS A 95 -12.77 -16.13 -11.71
C LYS A 95 -12.26 -17.29 -12.58
N GLU A 96 -13.20 -18.08 -13.11
CA GLU A 96 -12.93 -19.13 -14.08
C GLU A 96 -12.31 -18.54 -15.36
N ILE A 97 -11.37 -19.28 -15.92
CA ILE A 97 -10.70 -18.91 -17.17
C ILE A 97 -11.53 -19.37 -18.36
N GLU A 98 -11.76 -18.47 -19.30
CA GLU A 98 -12.52 -18.79 -20.52
C GLU A 98 -11.79 -19.89 -21.31
N GLY A 99 -12.46 -21.03 -21.48
CA GLY A 99 -11.96 -22.17 -22.24
C GLY A 99 -11.29 -23.28 -21.42
N GLU A 100 -11.16 -23.13 -20.11
CA GLU A 100 -10.65 -24.18 -19.20
C GLU A 100 -11.73 -24.54 -18.17
N GLU A 101 -12.06 -25.83 -18.06
CA GLU A 101 -13.03 -26.29 -17.06
C GLU A 101 -12.37 -26.43 -15.68
N ASN A 102 -12.99 -25.83 -14.65
CA ASN A 102 -12.55 -25.88 -13.25
C ASN A 102 -11.15 -25.29 -12.97
N ILE A 103 -10.65 -24.38 -13.81
CA ILE A 103 -9.41 -23.66 -13.55
C ILE A 103 -9.73 -22.19 -13.29
N SER A 104 -9.30 -21.70 -12.14
CA SER A 104 -9.46 -20.33 -11.70
C SER A 104 -8.14 -19.56 -11.79
N LEU A 105 -8.20 -18.22 -11.70
CA LEU A 105 -6.98 -17.39 -11.73
C LEU A 105 -6.01 -17.74 -10.60
N ILE A 106 -6.48 -18.14 -9.41
CA ILE A 106 -5.60 -18.52 -8.30
C ILE A 106 -4.73 -19.73 -8.64
N ASP A 107 -5.23 -20.65 -9.46
CA ASP A 107 -4.50 -21.88 -9.83
C ASP A 107 -3.32 -21.59 -10.76
N LEU A 108 -3.37 -20.48 -11.51
CA LEU A 108 -2.28 -20.05 -12.41
C LEU A 108 -1.21 -19.20 -11.71
N ILE A 109 -1.49 -18.67 -10.52
CA ILE A 109 -0.55 -17.82 -9.79
C ILE A 109 0.47 -18.74 -9.11
N THR A 110 1.68 -18.77 -9.64
CA THR A 110 2.78 -19.53 -9.04
C THR A 110 3.36 -18.77 -7.85
N ASP A 111 3.72 -19.51 -6.81
CA ASP A 111 4.52 -18.94 -5.72
C ASP A 111 5.90 -18.50 -6.24
N SER A 112 6.36 -17.34 -5.78
CA SER A 112 7.68 -16.80 -6.09
C SER A 112 8.82 -17.48 -5.31
N THR A 113 8.48 -18.36 -4.36
CA THR A 113 9.47 -19.09 -3.55
C THR A 113 10.37 -19.95 -4.42
N ASN A 114 11.68 -19.68 -4.35
CA ASN A 114 12.72 -20.48 -4.98
C ASN A 114 13.48 -21.28 -3.92
N ILE A 115 12.97 -22.48 -3.60
CA ILE A 115 13.54 -23.34 -2.56
C ILE A 115 15.00 -23.70 -2.84
N GLU A 116 15.37 -23.88 -4.11
CA GLU A 116 16.73 -24.22 -4.52
C GLU A 116 17.70 -23.06 -4.26
N GLU A 117 17.29 -21.83 -4.61
CA GLU A 117 18.09 -20.64 -4.34
C GLU A 117 18.21 -20.37 -2.84
N ASP A 118 17.12 -20.51 -2.09
CA ASP A 118 17.11 -20.37 -0.64
C ASP A 118 18.06 -21.36 0.03
N TYR A 119 18.03 -22.62 -0.41
CA TYR A 119 18.96 -23.64 0.07
C TYR A 119 20.41 -23.30 -0.27
N SER A 120 20.66 -22.85 -1.51
CA SER A 120 21.98 -22.43 -1.97
C SER A 120 22.52 -21.23 -1.18
N ILE A 121 21.67 -20.25 -0.85
CA ILE A 121 22.02 -19.12 0.03
C ILE A 121 22.37 -19.64 1.43
N LYS A 122 21.56 -20.55 1.98
CA LYS A 122 21.77 -21.12 3.32
C LYS A 122 23.11 -21.86 3.41
N GLU A 123 23.43 -22.68 2.43
CA GLU A 123 24.71 -23.41 2.35
C GLU A 123 25.89 -22.44 2.25
N ARG A 124 25.85 -21.46 1.34
CA ARG A 124 26.89 -20.42 1.21
C ARG A 124 27.09 -19.66 2.52
N ASN A 125 26.01 -19.34 3.23
CA ASN A 125 26.07 -18.66 4.51
C ASN A 125 26.76 -19.52 5.58
N GLN A 126 26.49 -20.83 5.64
CA GLN A 126 27.18 -21.75 6.56
C GLN A 126 28.69 -21.76 6.32
N ILE A 127 29.11 -21.85 5.06
CA ILE A 127 30.52 -21.82 4.67
C ILE A 127 31.16 -20.46 5.03
N LEU A 128 30.45 -19.36 4.80
CA LEU A 128 30.88 -18.01 5.18
C LEU A 128 31.05 -17.87 6.70
N TYR A 129 30.09 -18.36 7.49
CA TYR A 129 30.16 -18.35 8.95
C TYR A 129 31.36 -19.16 9.46
N TYR A 130 31.60 -20.34 8.88
CA TYR A 130 32.80 -21.11 9.17
C TYR A 130 34.07 -20.30 8.87
N GLY A 131 34.15 -19.69 7.69
CA GLY A 131 35.29 -18.87 7.28
C GLY A 131 35.55 -17.68 8.21
N LEU A 132 34.49 -16.97 8.61
CA LEU A 132 34.56 -15.86 9.55
C LEU A 132 35.06 -16.31 10.92
N ASN A 133 34.67 -17.48 11.40
CA ASN A 133 35.12 -18.03 12.69
C ASN A 133 36.58 -18.51 12.67
N LYS A 134 37.22 -18.63 11.50
CA LYS A 134 38.66 -18.90 11.37
C LYS A 134 39.52 -17.63 11.35
N LEU A 135 38.90 -16.46 11.19
CA LEU A 135 39.63 -15.19 11.26
C LEU A 135 40.01 -14.86 12.70
N THR A 136 41.04 -14.04 12.86
CA THR A 136 41.31 -13.42 14.16
C THR A 136 40.17 -12.48 14.54
N GLU A 137 39.90 -12.32 15.84
CA GLU A 137 38.83 -11.43 16.32
C GLU A 137 38.93 -10.01 15.75
N ASN A 138 40.15 -9.45 15.65
CA ASN A 138 40.35 -8.14 15.04
C ASN A 138 39.95 -8.09 13.55
N GLN A 139 40.27 -9.13 12.77
CA GLN A 139 39.89 -9.22 11.35
C GLN A 139 38.38 -9.39 11.20
N LYS A 140 37.79 -10.30 11.97
CA LYS A 140 36.35 -10.57 11.97
C LYS A 140 35.56 -9.31 12.31
N ASN A 141 35.91 -8.63 13.39
CA ASN A 141 35.20 -7.43 13.84
C ASN A 141 35.31 -6.28 12.84
N ILE A 142 36.47 -6.05 12.22
CA ILE A 142 36.63 -5.02 11.19
C ILE A 142 35.83 -5.35 9.92
N ILE A 143 35.78 -6.62 9.50
CA ILE A 143 34.97 -7.05 8.36
C ILE A 143 33.48 -6.90 8.66
N VAL A 144 33.03 -7.30 9.85
CA VAL A 144 31.64 -7.17 10.28
C VAL A 144 31.22 -5.70 10.35
N ASP A 145 32.02 -4.86 10.98
CA ASP A 145 31.72 -3.43 11.10
C ASP A 145 31.65 -2.75 9.71
N PHE A 146 32.48 -3.17 8.74
CA PHE A 146 32.46 -2.59 7.40
C PHE A 146 31.28 -3.08 6.53
N TYR A 147 31.02 -4.40 6.47
CA TYR A 147 30.06 -4.98 5.53
C TYR A 147 28.66 -5.19 6.09
N PHE A 148 28.50 -5.31 7.42
CA PHE A 148 27.21 -5.58 8.05
C PHE A 148 26.67 -4.40 8.87
N LYS A 149 27.52 -3.42 9.20
CA LYS A 149 27.12 -2.21 9.93
C LYS A 149 27.34 -0.92 9.12
N ASP A 150 27.69 -1.07 7.83
CA ASP A 150 27.95 0.03 6.89
C ASP A 150 28.89 1.13 7.42
N MET A 151 29.83 0.78 8.32
CA MET A 151 30.78 1.74 8.85
C MET A 151 31.90 2.03 7.84
N SER A 152 32.24 3.30 7.68
CA SER A 152 33.42 3.70 6.92
C SER A 152 34.71 3.29 7.63
N LEU A 153 35.77 3.09 6.85
CA LEU A 153 37.09 2.75 7.39
C LEU A 153 37.63 3.82 8.36
N LYS A 154 37.19 5.08 8.24
CA LYS A 154 37.55 6.18 9.15
C LYS A 154 36.83 6.06 10.50
N GLU A 155 35.54 5.71 10.49
CA GLU A 155 34.77 5.46 11.71
C GLU A 155 35.29 4.24 12.44
N ILE A 156 35.63 3.17 11.71
CA ILE A 156 36.24 1.97 12.29
C ILE A 156 37.62 2.31 12.91
N ALA A 157 38.45 3.11 12.22
CA ALA A 157 39.74 3.55 12.77
C ALA A 157 39.57 4.31 14.10
N SER A 158 38.58 5.20 14.14
CA SER A 158 38.25 5.97 15.35
C SER A 158 37.73 5.05 16.47
N LYS A 159 36.83 4.12 16.16
CA LYS A 159 36.25 3.15 17.10
C LYS A 159 37.31 2.28 17.80
N TYR A 160 38.30 1.80 17.06
CA TYR A 160 39.36 0.93 17.62
C TYR A 160 40.61 1.70 18.08
N GLY A 161 40.64 3.02 17.96
CA GLY A 161 41.82 3.84 18.28
C GLY A 161 43.06 3.47 17.47
N LYS A 162 42.88 3.04 16.20
CA LYS A 162 43.97 2.58 15.32
C LYS A 162 44.12 3.50 14.11
N SER A 163 45.32 3.50 13.52
CA SER A 163 45.54 4.26 12.28
C SER A 163 44.64 3.75 11.15
N TYR A 164 44.21 4.66 10.26
CA TYR A 164 43.45 4.31 9.06
C TYR A 164 44.12 3.19 8.26
N ARG A 165 45.46 3.28 8.08
CA ARG A 165 46.24 2.29 7.33
C ARG A 165 46.23 0.91 8.00
N THR A 166 46.21 0.85 9.33
CA THR A 166 46.07 -0.40 10.07
C THR A 166 44.73 -1.06 9.78
N ILE A 167 43.62 -0.33 9.84
CA ILE A 167 42.29 -0.86 9.55
C ILE A 167 42.18 -1.36 8.11
N VAL A 168 42.70 -0.59 7.15
CA VAL A 168 42.79 -1.01 5.74
C VAL A 168 43.52 -2.34 5.63
N ASN A 169 44.73 -2.43 6.18
CA ASN A 169 45.54 -3.65 6.11
C ASN A 169 44.85 -4.83 6.81
N THR A 170 44.23 -4.62 7.96
CA THR A 170 43.52 -5.68 8.69
C THR A 170 42.31 -6.18 7.90
N LYS A 171 41.52 -5.30 7.29
CA LYS A 171 40.42 -5.68 6.39
C LYS A 171 40.95 -6.48 5.19
N THR A 172 41.96 -5.95 4.51
CA THR A 172 42.54 -6.60 3.32
C THR A 172 43.11 -7.97 3.64
N ASN A 173 43.85 -8.11 4.74
CA ASN A 173 44.40 -9.39 5.17
C ASN A 173 43.32 -10.34 5.67
N GLY A 174 42.28 -9.84 6.35
CA GLY A 174 41.11 -10.62 6.74
C GLY A 174 40.39 -11.20 5.52
N LEU A 175 40.18 -10.40 4.46
CA LEU A 175 39.58 -10.87 3.21
C LEU A 175 40.46 -11.91 2.50
N LYS A 176 41.79 -11.75 2.51
CA LYS A 176 42.72 -12.76 1.97
C LYS A 176 42.64 -14.08 2.74
N SER A 177 42.63 -14.02 4.07
CA SER A 177 42.45 -15.21 4.92
C SER A 177 41.10 -15.87 4.68
N LEU A 178 40.02 -15.08 4.61
CA LEU A 178 38.69 -15.58 4.35
C LEU A 178 38.63 -16.28 2.99
N LYS A 179 39.15 -15.66 1.93
CA LYS A 179 39.25 -16.28 0.59
C LYS A 179 39.99 -17.61 0.63
N LYS A 180 41.13 -17.68 1.34
CA LYS A 180 41.91 -18.92 1.47
C LYS A 180 41.10 -20.02 2.17
N THR A 181 40.40 -19.69 3.26
CA THR A 181 39.56 -20.65 3.98
C THR A 181 38.38 -21.12 3.15
N LEU A 182 37.73 -20.21 2.42
CA LEU A 182 36.60 -20.54 1.56
C LEU A 182 37.01 -21.42 0.37
N ILE A 183 38.16 -21.16 -0.25
CA ILE A 183 38.67 -22.01 -1.35
C ILE A 183 39.06 -23.40 -0.84
N ASN A 184 39.69 -23.49 0.33
CA ASN A 184 40.13 -24.78 0.88
C ASN A 184 38.98 -25.69 1.34
N ASN A 185 37.85 -25.11 1.74
CA ASN A 185 36.64 -25.86 2.13
C ASN A 185 35.60 -25.97 1.02
N GLY A 186 35.72 -25.13 -0.02
CA GLY A 186 34.80 -25.07 -1.15
C GLY A 186 35.24 -25.89 -2.34
N ASN A 187 35.96 -27.00 -2.13
CA ASN A 187 36.05 -28.06 -3.14
C ASN A 187 34.65 -28.69 -3.27
N PHE A 188 33.80 -28.03 -4.05
CA PHE A 188 32.77 -28.67 -4.84
C PHE A 188 33.38 -29.04 -6.19
#